data_AF-A0A530R6Z2-F1
#
_entry.id   AF-A0A530R6Z2-F1
#
_cell.length_a   1.000
_cell.length_b   1.000
_cell.length_c   1.000
_cell.angle_alpha   90.00
_cell.angle_beta   90.00
_cell.angle_gamma   90.00
#
_symmetry.space_group_name_H-M   'P 1'
#
loop_
_entity.id
_entity.type
_entity.pdbx_description
1 polymer ?
#
loop_
_entity_poly.entity_id
_entity_poly.type
_entity_poly.pdbx_seq_one_letter_code
_entity_poly.pdbx_strand_id
1 'polypeptide(L)'
;MTETDLVPVFDGHNDTLLRLHQSKDADVEKLFIEGTQGGHIDLPRAKKGGFAGGMFAIFPPPVEKSKRSAVPPAPSDTEPLPPEIPRADALASTIAMASILFRL
;
A
#
# COMPACT_ATOMS: atom_id res chain seq x y z
N MET A 1 -25.52 -10.57 -21.84
CA MET A 1 -24.44 -9.56 -21.92
C MET A 1 -23.18 -10.37 -22.18
N THR A 2 -22.48 -10.10 -23.27
CA THR A 2 -21.24 -10.84 -23.61
C THR A 2 -20.25 -10.66 -22.47
N GLU A 3 -19.78 -11.75 -21.89
CA GLU A 3 -18.57 -11.75 -21.05
C GLU A 3 -17.46 -11.16 -21.91
N THR A 4 -17.13 -9.89 -21.66
CA THR A 4 -15.90 -9.34 -22.18
C THR A 4 -14.82 -9.91 -21.27
N ASP A 5 -14.03 -10.85 -21.78
CA ASP A 5 -12.87 -11.36 -21.07
C ASP A 5 -12.04 -10.16 -20.59
N LEU A 6 -11.81 -10.08 -19.28
CA LEU A 6 -11.04 -9.00 -18.69
C LEU A 6 -9.62 -9.04 -19.27
N VAL A 7 -9.13 -7.90 -19.76
CA VAL A 7 -7.72 -7.77 -20.14
C VAL A 7 -6.88 -7.89 -18.86
N PRO A 8 -5.95 -8.86 -18.77
CA PRO A 8 -5.08 -8.98 -17.61
C PRO A 8 -4.18 -7.75 -17.48
N VAL A 9 -4.22 -7.09 -16.32
CA VAL A 9 -3.43 -5.89 -16.04
C VAL A 9 -2.28 -6.24 -15.11
N PHE A 10 -1.07 -5.89 -15.53
CA PHE A 10 0.10 -5.85 -14.65
C PHE A 10 0.28 -4.42 -14.14
N ASP A 11 0.15 -4.22 -12.84
CA ASP A 11 0.22 -2.90 -12.20
C ASP A 11 1.67 -2.48 -11.92
N GLY A 12 2.02 -1.26 -12.29
CA GLY A 12 3.38 -0.74 -12.14
C GLY A 12 3.71 -0.26 -10.72
N HIS A 13 2.70 0.04 -9.89
CA HIS A 13 2.91 0.53 -8.53
C HIS A 13 1.61 0.52 -7.70
N ASN A 14 1.66 -0.06 -6.50
CA ASN A 14 0.63 0.11 -5.49
C ASN A 14 1.18 0.10 -4.05
N ASP A 15 0.41 0.70 -3.15
CA ASP A 15 0.71 0.83 -1.71
C ASP A 15 0.04 -0.24 -0.84
N THR A 16 -0.24 -1.43 -1.39
CA THR A 16 -0.94 -2.49 -0.63
C THR A 16 -0.16 -2.88 0.63
N LEU A 17 1.17 -3.01 0.54
CA LEU A 17 2.01 -3.37 1.69
C LEU A 17 2.01 -2.30 2.77
N LEU A 18 2.00 -1.02 2.40
CA LEU A 18 1.90 0.08 3.35
C LEU A 18 0.61 0.00 4.16
N ARG A 19 -0.52 -0.27 3.48
CA ARG A 19 -1.82 -0.45 4.14
C ARG A 19 -1.80 -1.63 5.11
N LEU A 20 -1.26 -2.79 4.68
CA LEU A 20 -1.18 -3.98 5.51
C LEU A 20 -0.28 -3.74 6.73
N HIS A 21 0.88 -3.11 6.54
CA HIS A 21 1.81 -2.75 7.61
C HIS A 21 1.20 -1.79 8.64
N GLN A 22 0.34 -0.85 8.20
CA GLN A 22 -0.34 0.11 9.07
C GLN A 22 -1.61 -0.45 9.73
N SER A 23 -2.01 -1.69 9.40
CA SER A 23 -3.15 -2.35 10.01
C SER A 23 -2.91 -2.59 11.51
N LYS A 24 -3.99 -2.63 12.29
CA LYS A 24 -3.97 -3.05 13.70
C LYS A 24 -4.24 -4.55 13.86
N ASP A 25 -4.50 -5.24 12.76
CA ASP A 25 -4.78 -6.67 12.76
C ASP A 25 -3.49 -7.48 13.00
N ALA A 26 -3.61 -8.61 13.69
CA ALA A 26 -2.50 -9.51 13.93
C ALA A 26 -2.19 -10.36 12.70
N ASP A 27 -3.20 -10.66 11.86
CA ASP A 27 -3.08 -11.48 10.66
C ASP A 27 -3.33 -10.62 9.41
N VAL A 28 -2.29 -9.87 9.04
CA VAL A 28 -2.35 -8.93 7.91
C VAL A 28 -2.40 -9.67 6.56
N GLU A 29 -1.87 -10.90 6.49
CA GLU A 29 -1.95 -11.74 5.30
C GLU A 29 -3.40 -12.07 4.95
N LYS A 30 -4.18 -12.44 5.98
CA LYS A 30 -5.60 -12.75 5.83
C LYS A 30 -6.39 -11.58 5.26
N LEU A 31 -6.05 -10.33 5.62
CA LEU A 31 -6.70 -9.12 5.07
C LEU A 31 -6.50 -8.97 3.56
N PHE A 32 -5.44 -9.54 2.99
CA PHE A 32 -5.24 -9.59 1.54
C PHE A 32 -5.89 -10.84 0.93
N ILE A 33 -5.67 -12.02 1.53
CA ILE A 33 -6.11 -13.30 0.96
C ILE A 33 -7.63 -13.43 0.95
N GLU A 34 -8.28 -13.11 2.06
CA GLU A 34 -9.74 -13.21 2.22
C GLU A 34 -10.47 -11.91 1.82
N GLY A 35 -9.72 -10.82 1.72
CA GLY A 35 -10.24 -9.49 1.48
C GLY A 35 -10.71 -8.78 2.75
N THR A 36 -11.00 -7.49 2.59
CA THR A 36 -11.43 -6.63 3.70
C THR A 36 -12.38 -5.56 3.20
N GLN A 37 -13.15 -4.93 4.10
CA GLN A 37 -14.10 -3.87 3.73
C GLN A 37 -13.40 -2.60 3.20
N GLY A 38 -12.11 -2.40 3.51
CA GLY A 38 -11.33 -1.22 3.12
C GLY A 38 -10.20 -1.50 2.12
N GLY A 39 -9.47 -0.45 1.71
CA GLY A 39 -8.35 -0.55 0.76
C GLY A 39 -8.77 -0.62 -0.70
N HIS A 40 -7.81 -0.77 -1.62
CA HIS A 40 -8.07 -0.85 -3.07
C HIS A 40 -7.78 -2.24 -3.65
N ILE A 41 -6.73 -2.91 -3.16
CA ILE A 41 -6.30 -4.21 -3.63
C ILE A 41 -6.36 -5.22 -2.47
N ASP A 42 -7.06 -6.32 -2.74
CA ASP A 42 -7.00 -7.61 -2.06
C ASP A 42 -7.21 -8.72 -3.10
N LEU A 43 -6.97 -9.97 -2.73
CA LEU A 43 -7.00 -11.11 -3.65
C LEU A 43 -8.39 -11.31 -4.30
N PRO A 44 -9.53 -11.22 -3.58
CA PRO A 44 -10.85 -11.30 -4.22
C PRO A 44 -11.08 -10.20 -5.25
N ARG A 45 -10.72 -8.94 -4.97
CA ARG A 45 -10.86 -7.84 -5.92
C ARG A 45 -9.88 -7.95 -7.08
N ALA A 46 -8.65 -8.38 -6.84
CA ALA A 46 -7.66 -8.61 -7.87
C ALA A 46 -8.16 -9.63 -8.91
N LYS A 47 -8.70 -10.77 -8.45
CA LYS A 47 -9.32 -11.77 -9.31
C LYS A 47 -10.53 -11.24 -10.08
N LYS A 48 -11.42 -10.50 -9.39
CA LYS A 48 -12.62 -9.92 -10.02
C LYS A 48 -12.29 -8.81 -11.04
N GLY A 49 -11.19 -8.08 -10.84
CA GLY A 49 -10.80 -6.92 -11.64
C GLY A 49 -9.79 -7.19 -12.74
N GLY A 50 -9.34 -8.44 -12.92
CA GLY A 50 -8.32 -8.78 -13.92
C GLY A 50 -6.91 -8.32 -13.57
N PHE A 51 -6.61 -8.11 -12.28
CA PHE A 51 -5.25 -7.83 -11.81
C PHE A 51 -4.41 -9.10 -11.90
N ALA A 52 -3.53 -9.15 -12.90
CA ALA A 52 -2.65 -10.29 -13.16
C ALA A 52 -1.46 -10.34 -12.20
N GLY A 53 -1.10 -9.19 -11.62
CA GLY A 53 0.05 -9.01 -10.76
C GLY A 53 0.48 -7.54 -10.75
N GLY A 54 1.53 -7.22 -10.01
CA GLY A 54 2.10 -5.88 -10.04
C GLY A 54 3.31 -5.72 -9.12
N MET A 55 3.88 -4.51 -9.16
CA MET A 55 4.98 -4.12 -8.28
C MET A 55 4.41 -3.55 -6.98
N PHE A 56 4.67 -4.23 -5.88
CA PHE A 56 4.23 -3.83 -4.55
C PHE A 56 5.28 -2.95 -3.89
N ALA A 57 4.93 -1.68 -3.63
CA ALA A 57 5.88 -0.71 -3.11
C ALA A 57 6.22 -0.95 -1.65
N ILE A 58 7.50 -0.83 -1.31
CA ILE A 58 7.99 -0.72 0.06
C ILE A 58 8.30 0.75 0.32
N PHE A 59 7.48 1.38 1.16
CA PHE A 59 7.54 2.81 1.45
C PHE A 59 7.70 3.06 2.96
N PRO A 60 8.87 3.50 3.44
CA PRO A 60 9.04 3.88 4.84
C PRO A 60 8.17 5.10 5.20
N PRO A 61 7.13 4.95 6.04
CA PRO A 61 6.26 6.06 6.35
C PRO A 61 6.94 7.04 7.32
N PRO A 62 6.54 8.32 7.30
CA PRO A 62 6.97 9.29 8.32
C PRO A 62 6.66 8.80 9.74
N VAL A 63 7.59 9.03 10.68
CA VAL A 63 7.43 8.65 12.10
C VAL A 63 6.30 9.45 12.75
N GLU A 64 6.26 10.76 12.47
CA GLU A 64 5.15 11.60 12.90
C GLU A 64 4.02 11.53 11.89
N LYS A 65 2.83 11.19 12.37
CA LYS A 65 1.61 11.34 11.58
C LYS A 65 1.42 12.83 11.33
N SER A 66 1.70 13.29 10.12
CA SER A 66 1.16 14.57 9.64
C SER A 66 -0.33 14.58 9.98
N LYS A 67 -0.82 15.65 10.59
CA LYS A 67 -2.26 15.83 10.81
C LYS A 67 -2.90 15.97 9.43
N ARG A 68 -3.18 14.84 8.78
CA ARG A 68 -3.91 14.74 7.51
C ARG A 68 -5.39 15.07 7.79
N SER A 69 -5.64 16.33 8.11
CA SER A 69 -6.98 16.87 8.31
C SER A 69 -7.29 18.05 7.39
N ALA A 70 -6.38 18.40 6.49
CA ALA A 70 -6.58 19.44 5.49
C ALA A 70 -6.21 18.94 4.11
N VAL A 71 -6.99 19.34 3.10
CA VAL A 71 -6.56 19.31 1.70
C VAL A 71 -5.22 20.04 1.64
N PRO A 72 -4.14 19.40 1.15
CA PRO A 72 -2.86 20.08 1.02
C PRO A 72 -3.05 21.35 0.18
N PRO A 73 -2.44 22.49 0.56
CA PRO A 73 -2.38 23.64 -0.35
C PRO A 73 -1.79 23.21 -1.69
N ALA A 74 -2.09 23.96 -2.76
CA ALA A 74 -1.47 23.70 -4.05
C ALA A 74 0.06 23.64 -3.89
N PRO A 75 0.74 22.66 -4.49
CA PRO A 75 2.18 22.50 -4.34
C PRO A 75 2.89 23.80 -4.70
N SER A 76 3.79 24.24 -3.83
CA SER A 76 4.61 25.43 -4.02
C SER A 76 6.07 25.03 -4.16
N ASP A 77 6.81 25.72 -5.02
CA ASP A 77 8.27 25.53 -5.20
C ASP A 77 9.06 25.82 -3.90
N THR A 78 8.41 26.42 -2.90
CA THR A 78 9.01 26.78 -1.61
C THR A 78 8.56 25.88 -0.46
N GLU A 79 7.87 24.77 -0.72
CA GLU A 79 7.44 23.85 0.34
C GLU A 79 8.66 23.19 1.00
N PRO A 80 8.83 23.29 2.33
CA PRO A 80 9.94 22.65 2.99
C PRO A 80 9.82 21.13 2.88
N LEU A 81 10.96 20.45 2.69
CA LEU A 81 11.00 19.00 2.72
C LEU A 81 10.49 18.49 4.08
N PRO A 82 9.82 17.32 4.11
CA PRO A 82 9.47 16.69 5.37
C PRO A 82 10.74 16.36 6.17
N PRO A 83 10.64 16.26 7.51
CA PRO A 83 11.74 15.81 8.34
C PRO A 83 12.30 14.47 7.86
N GLU A 84 13.62 14.32 7.94
CA GLU A 84 14.27 13.06 7.64
C GLU A 84 13.80 11.95 8.59
N ILE A 85 13.63 10.75 8.06
CA ILE A 85 13.29 9.57 8.85
C ILE A 85 14.59 8.98 9.40
N PRO A 86 14.71 8.73 10.72
CA PRO A 86 15.87 8.04 11.26
C PRO A 86 16.04 6.67 10.59
N ARG A 87 17.29 6.33 10.24
CA ARG A 87 17.60 5.09 9.50
C ARG A 87 17.03 3.83 10.15
N ALA A 88 17.01 3.78 11.48
CA ALA A 88 16.48 2.64 12.23
C ALA A 88 14.96 2.46 11.99
N ASP A 89 14.19 3.54 12.01
CA ASP A 89 12.74 3.52 11.76
C ASP A 89 12.44 3.19 10.29
N ALA A 90 13.24 3.74 9.36
CA ALA A 90 13.13 3.43 7.95
C ALA A 90 13.40 1.95 7.67
N LEU A 91 14.43 1.38 8.28
CA LEU A 91 14.79 -0.03 8.13
C LEU A 91 13.71 -0.95 8.70
N ALA A 92 13.15 -0.63 9.87
CA ALA A 92 12.13 -1.44 10.52
C ALA A 92 10.88 -1.61 9.63
N SER A 93 10.34 -0.51 9.11
CA SER A 93 9.18 -0.55 8.22
C SER A 93 9.49 -1.23 6.89
N THR A 94 10.66 -0.97 6.30
CA THR A 94 11.13 -1.62 5.06
C THR A 94 11.13 -3.14 5.20
N ILE A 95 11.76 -3.67 6.25
CA ILE A 95 11.85 -5.11 6.50
C ILE A 95 10.46 -5.69 6.80
N ALA A 96 9.63 -4.98 7.57
CA ALA A 96 8.28 -5.43 7.89
C ALA A 96 7.42 -5.60 6.62
N MET A 97 7.43 -4.62 5.70
CA MET A 97 6.69 -4.72 4.45
C MET A 97 7.24 -5.81 3.53
N ALA A 98 8.57 -5.97 3.45
CA ALA A 98 9.18 -7.08 2.72
C ALA A 98 8.72 -8.44 3.29
N SER A 99 8.70 -8.58 4.61
CA SER A 99 8.26 -9.79 5.31
C SER A 99 6.78 -10.12 5.05
N ILE A 100 5.91 -9.10 4.98
CA ILE A 100 4.51 -9.29 4.57
C ILE A 100 4.47 -9.83 3.14
N LEU A 101 5.19 -9.20 2.19
CA LEU A 101 5.20 -9.63 0.79
C LEU A 101 5.66 -11.09 0.62
N PHE A 102 6.66 -11.53 1.39
CA PHE A 102 7.12 -12.93 1.37
C PHE A 102 6.08 -13.95 1.88
N ARG A 103 5.07 -13.50 2.62
CA ARG A 103 4.01 -14.34 3.19
C ARG A 103 2.70 -14.30 2.37
N LEU A 104 2.60 -13.42 1.37
CA LEU A 104 1.47 -13.34 0.42
C LEU A 104 1.69 -14.28 -0.77
#